data_AF-A0A920BMT8-F1
#
_entry.id   AF-A0A920BMT8-F1
#
_cell.length_a   1.000
_cell.length_b   1.000
_cell.length_c   1.000
_cell.angle_alpha   90.00
_cell.angle_beta   90.00
_cell.angle_gamma   90.00
#
_symmetry.space_group_name_H-M   'P 1'
#
loop_
_entity.id
_entity.type
_entity.pdbx_description
1 polymer ?
#
loop_
_entity_poly.entity_id
_entity_poly.type
_entity_poly.pdbx_seq_one_letter_code
_entity_poly.pdbx_strand_id
1 'polypeptide(L)'
;MKEFKLPPYPYDLLKPYSEIGERHPGGLVDLSVGTPCDSPPQAVVNMLSNSKTERSYPKSTGSEEYLNACKAWLTRRLDVRSEYAKSISGCIGTKEFVASVPNDLRLKSPEKDTVLYPALVIRRMRWVQN
;
A
#
# COMPACT_ATOMS: atom_id res chain seq x y z
N MET A 1 -4.32 -0.54 29.64
CA MET A 1 -4.36 0.10 28.31
C MET A 1 -5.81 0.17 27.86
N LYS A 2 -6.31 1.31 27.39
CA LYS A 2 -7.64 1.38 26.76
C LYS A 2 -7.63 0.45 25.54
N GLU A 3 -8.68 -0.32 25.37
CA GLU A 3 -8.84 -1.21 24.21
C GLU A 3 -8.94 -0.36 22.94
N PHE A 4 -7.97 -0.52 22.03
CA PHE A 4 -7.97 0.21 20.77
C PHE A 4 -8.85 -0.53 19.76
N LYS A 5 -10.07 -0.01 19.53
CA LYS A 5 -11.00 -0.56 18.55
C LYS A 5 -10.84 0.14 17.21
N LEU A 6 -10.44 -0.61 16.20
CA LEU A 6 -10.39 -0.10 14.84
C LEU A 6 -11.81 0.15 14.30
N PRO A 7 -12.04 1.26 13.56
CA PRO A 7 -13.30 1.45 12.85
C PRO A 7 -13.49 0.36 11.78
N PRO A 8 -14.74 0.04 11.39
CA PRO A 8 -15.00 -0.90 10.28
C PRO A 8 -14.39 -0.41 8.96
N TYR A 9 -14.16 -1.30 7.99
CA TYR A 9 -13.81 -0.83 6.64
C TYR A 9 -15.03 -0.17 5.99
N PRO A 10 -14.83 0.88 5.15
CA PRO A 10 -15.94 1.52 4.44
C PRO A 10 -16.81 0.55 3.63
N TYR A 11 -16.19 -0.45 2.99
CA TYR A 11 -16.92 -1.47 2.23
C TYR A 11 -17.70 -2.46 3.10
N ASP A 12 -17.32 -2.67 4.37
CA ASP A 12 -18.09 -3.50 5.29
C ASP A 12 -19.47 -2.87 5.56
N LEU A 13 -19.54 -1.53 5.53
CA LEU A 13 -20.79 -0.77 5.69
C LEU A 13 -21.73 -0.90 4.49
N LEU A 14 -21.22 -1.40 3.35
CA LEU A 14 -21.99 -1.52 2.11
C LEU A 14 -22.75 -2.85 2.00
N LYS A 15 -22.46 -3.82 2.87
CA LYS A 15 -23.07 -5.16 2.84
C LYS A 15 -24.61 -5.17 2.79
N PRO A 16 -25.35 -4.37 3.58
CA PRO A 16 -26.81 -4.35 3.48
C PRO A 16 -27.32 -3.92 2.10
N TYR A 17 -26.57 -3.07 1.41
CA TYR A 17 -26.93 -2.58 0.08
C TYR A 17 -26.54 -3.57 -1.01
N SER A 18 -25.44 -4.32 -0.85
CA SER A 18 -25.09 -5.38 -1.81
C SER A 18 -26.16 -6.47 -1.84
N GLU A 19 -26.72 -6.86 -0.68
CA GLU A 19 -27.84 -7.80 -0.59
C GLU A 19 -29.11 -7.32 -1.31
N ILE A 20 -29.33 -6.01 -1.40
CA ILE A 20 -30.43 -5.43 -2.17
C ILE A 20 -30.11 -5.47 -3.66
N GLY A 21 -28.90 -5.07 -4.04
CA GLY A 21 -28.43 -5.06 -5.43
C GLY A 21 -28.52 -6.43 -6.10
N GLU A 22 -28.12 -7.48 -5.39
CA GLU A 22 -28.15 -8.86 -5.88
C GLU A 22 -29.56 -9.39 -6.18
N ARG A 23 -30.62 -8.78 -5.63
CA ARG A 23 -32.01 -9.17 -5.91
C ARG A 23 -32.51 -8.67 -7.28
N HIS A 24 -31.79 -7.77 -7.95
CA HIS A 24 -32.19 -7.26 -9.25
C HIS A 24 -31.83 -8.25 -10.39
N PRO A 25 -32.66 -8.34 -11.45
CA PRO A 25 -32.27 -9.07 -12.66
C PRO A 25 -30.95 -8.54 -13.23
N GLY A 26 -29.94 -9.41 -13.35
CA GLY A 26 -28.58 -9.03 -13.77
C GLY A 26 -27.57 -8.84 -12.64
N GLY A 27 -28.01 -8.84 -11.38
CA GLY A 27 -27.14 -8.77 -10.19
C GLY A 27 -26.57 -7.39 -9.91
N LEU A 28 -25.65 -7.33 -8.94
CA LEU A 28 -24.97 -6.09 -8.52
C LEU A 28 -23.74 -5.79 -9.38
N VAL A 29 -23.58 -4.53 -9.79
CA VAL A 29 -22.29 -4.00 -10.27
C VAL A 29 -21.51 -3.46 -9.08
N ASP A 30 -20.53 -4.23 -8.59
CA ASP A 30 -19.76 -3.86 -7.40
C ASP A 30 -18.58 -2.93 -7.74
N LEU A 31 -18.70 -1.66 -7.34
CA LEU A 31 -17.65 -0.63 -7.45
C LEU A 31 -17.14 -0.16 -6.07
N SER A 32 -17.37 -0.96 -5.02
CA SER A 32 -17.05 -0.59 -3.63
C SER A 32 -15.57 -0.65 -3.30
N VAL A 33 -14.81 -1.49 -4.01
CA VAL A 33 -13.39 -1.71 -3.79
C VAL A 33 -12.63 -1.42 -5.08
N GLY A 34 -11.62 -0.55 -5.00
CA GLY A 34 -10.75 -0.19 -6.12
C GLY A 34 -9.73 -1.26 -6.49
N THR A 35 -10.14 -2.53 -6.61
CA THR A 35 -9.29 -3.61 -7.11
C THR A 35 -9.28 -3.55 -8.64
N PRO A 36 -8.10 -3.48 -9.29
CA PRO A 36 -8.03 -3.55 -10.75
C PRO A 36 -8.66 -4.85 -11.27
N CYS A 37 -9.48 -4.73 -12.32
CA CYS A 37 -10.12 -5.89 -12.95
C CYS A 37 -9.21 -6.57 -13.99
N ASP A 38 -8.22 -5.83 -14.50
CA ASP A 38 -7.29 -6.34 -15.51
C ASP A 38 -6.31 -7.36 -14.94
N SER A 39 -6.00 -8.39 -15.73
CA SER A 39 -4.96 -9.35 -15.38
C SER A 39 -3.58 -8.67 -15.35
N PRO A 40 -2.67 -9.11 -14.47
CA PRO A 40 -1.29 -8.64 -14.50
C PRO A 40 -0.64 -8.86 -15.87
N PRO A 41 0.26 -7.98 -16.34
CA PRO A 41 0.94 -8.17 -17.62
C PRO A 41 1.69 -9.51 -17.68
N GLN A 42 1.49 -10.27 -18.77
CA GLN A 42 2.05 -11.62 -18.89
C GLN A 42 3.58 -11.67 -18.74
N ALA A 43 4.28 -10.63 -19.18
CA ALA A 43 5.73 -10.51 -19.01
C ALA A 43 6.15 -10.54 -17.52
N VAL A 44 5.38 -9.89 -16.64
CA VAL A 44 5.64 -9.87 -15.19
C VAL A 44 5.38 -11.25 -14.58
N VAL A 45 4.25 -11.87 -14.95
CA VAL A 45 3.89 -13.22 -14.51
C VAL A 45 5.00 -14.22 -14.89
N ASN A 46 5.42 -14.19 -16.15
CA ASN A 46 6.47 -15.08 -16.65
C ASN A 46 7.79 -14.91 -15.91
N MET A 47 8.21 -13.66 -15.61
CA MET A 47 9.46 -13.45 -14.89
C MET A 47 9.38 -13.88 -13.43
N LEU A 48 8.25 -13.65 -12.77
CA LEU A 48 8.04 -14.11 -11.41
C LEU A 48 8.07 -15.64 -11.33
N SER A 49 7.45 -16.33 -12.29
CA SER A 49 7.43 -17.79 -12.35
C SER A 49 8.79 -18.43 -12.62
N ASN A 50 9.76 -17.69 -13.16
CA ASN A 50 11.08 -18.20 -13.56
C ASN A 50 12.24 -17.54 -12.81
N SER A 51 11.99 -16.82 -11.72
CA SER A 51 13.03 -16.02 -11.05
C SER A 51 14.14 -16.86 -10.41
N LYS A 52 13.82 -18.08 -9.94
CA LYS A 52 14.73 -18.97 -9.16
C LYS A 52 15.30 -18.30 -7.90
N THR A 53 14.65 -17.25 -7.40
CA THR A 53 15.10 -16.45 -6.24
C THR A 53 14.42 -16.84 -4.94
N GLU A 54 13.53 -17.85 -4.95
CA GLU A 54 12.60 -18.17 -3.86
C GLU A 54 13.27 -18.75 -2.60
N ARG A 55 14.51 -19.24 -2.71
CA ARG A 55 15.19 -19.96 -1.62
C ARG A 55 16.11 -19.08 -0.77
N SER A 56 16.43 -17.88 -1.23
CA SER A 56 17.40 -17.01 -0.57
C SER A 56 16.70 -15.95 0.28
N TYR A 57 17.39 -15.47 1.32
CA TYR A 57 16.94 -14.30 2.08
C TYR A 57 17.39 -13.04 1.34
N PRO A 58 16.47 -12.26 0.74
CA PRO A 58 16.87 -11.09 -0.05
C PRO A 58 17.35 -9.95 0.85
N LYS A 59 18.11 -9.01 0.28
CA LYS A 59 18.41 -7.74 0.96
C LYS A 59 17.11 -7.00 1.25
N SER A 60 16.93 -6.53 2.48
CA SER A 60 15.73 -5.80 2.91
C SER A 60 15.46 -4.54 2.09
N THR A 61 16.51 -3.89 1.60
CA THR A 61 16.40 -2.69 0.75
C THR A 61 16.05 -3.01 -0.71
N GLY A 62 16.11 -4.27 -1.14
CA GLY A 62 15.92 -4.70 -2.52
C GLY A 62 17.22 -5.01 -3.25
N SER A 63 17.10 -5.68 -4.41
CA SER A 63 18.25 -5.94 -5.30
C SER A 63 18.69 -4.67 -6.03
N GLU A 64 19.94 -4.64 -6.47
CA GLU A 64 20.48 -3.49 -7.21
C GLU A 64 19.74 -3.27 -8.53
N GLU A 65 19.42 -4.35 -9.25
CA GLU A 65 18.61 -4.31 -10.47
C GLU A 65 17.24 -3.68 -10.22
N TYR A 66 16.54 -4.10 -9.16
CA TYR A 66 15.24 -3.55 -8.77
C TYR A 66 15.35 -2.05 -8.45
N LEU A 67 16.32 -1.66 -7.61
CA LEU A 67 16.50 -0.26 -7.23
C LEU A 67 16.86 0.62 -8.42
N ASN A 68 17.65 0.12 -9.37
CA ASN A 68 17.99 0.86 -10.60
C ASN A 68 16.79 0.99 -11.54
N ALA A 69 15.96 -0.04 -11.66
CA ALA A 69 14.70 0.04 -12.41
C ALA A 69 13.73 1.07 -11.80
N CYS A 70 13.58 1.09 -10.47
CA CYS A 70 12.78 2.08 -9.75
C CYS A 70 13.29 3.50 -9.98
N LYS A 71 14.60 3.74 -9.83
CA LYS A 71 15.23 5.05 -10.11
C LYS A 71 14.88 5.53 -11.52
N ALA A 72 15.13 4.68 -12.51
CA ALA A 72 14.92 5.03 -13.91
C ALA A 72 13.44 5.34 -14.19
N TRP A 73 12.50 4.62 -13.58
CA TRP A 73 11.07 4.92 -13.68
C TRP A 73 10.70 6.26 -13.02
N LEU A 74 11.19 6.51 -11.80
CA LEU A 74 10.91 7.74 -11.04
C LEU A 74 11.43 8.98 -11.79
N THR A 75 12.63 8.92 -12.35
CA THR A 75 13.18 10.01 -13.16
C THR A 75 12.35 10.23 -14.42
N ARG A 76 12.00 9.17 -15.17
CA ARG A 76 11.24 9.30 -16.43
C ARG A 76 9.80 9.78 -16.23
N ARG A 77 9.15 9.43 -15.10
CA ARG A 77 7.71 9.63 -14.90
C ARG A 77 7.37 10.76 -13.95
N LEU A 78 8.25 11.03 -12.98
CA LEU A 78 8.00 12.00 -11.90
C LEU A 78 9.11 13.05 -11.78
N ASP A 79 10.09 13.07 -12.70
CA ASP A 79 11.23 14.00 -12.70
C ASP A 79 12.01 14.03 -11.38
N VAL A 80 12.08 12.87 -10.71
CA VAL A 80 12.88 12.73 -9.48
C VAL A 80 14.36 12.83 -9.85
N ARG A 81 15.03 13.82 -9.26
CA ARG A 81 16.45 14.10 -9.48
C ARG A 81 17.34 12.95 -9.04
N SER A 82 18.42 12.73 -9.79
CA SER A 82 19.36 11.64 -9.56
C SER A 82 20.09 11.73 -8.21
N GLU A 83 20.22 12.92 -7.60
CA GLU A 83 20.84 13.06 -6.28
C GLU A 83 20.09 12.29 -5.18
N TYR A 84 18.78 12.06 -5.33
CA TYR A 84 17.97 11.28 -4.40
C TYR A 84 18.07 9.76 -4.63
N ALA A 85 18.91 9.31 -5.57
CA ALA A 85 19.07 7.89 -5.89
C ALA A 85 19.58 7.04 -4.71
N LYS A 86 20.29 7.65 -3.74
CA LYS A 86 20.73 6.98 -2.50
C LYS A 86 19.61 6.84 -1.46
N SER A 87 18.48 7.50 -1.67
CA SER A 87 17.35 7.57 -0.74
C SER A 87 16.20 6.63 -1.11
N ILE A 88 16.42 5.69 -2.05
CA ILE A 88 15.40 4.73 -2.48
C ILE A 88 15.64 3.38 -1.80
N SER A 89 14.57 2.82 -1.23
CA SER A 89 14.52 1.48 -0.65
C SER A 89 13.23 0.78 -1.07
N GLY A 90 13.28 -0.54 -1.19
CA GLY A 90 12.09 -1.37 -1.33
C GLY A 90 11.24 -1.41 -0.05
N CYS A 91 9.97 -1.74 -0.21
CA CYS A 91 9.02 -2.07 0.84
C CYS A 91 8.13 -3.23 0.35
N ILE A 92 7.53 -3.97 1.28
CA ILE A 92 6.58 -5.05 0.95
C ILE A 92 5.18 -4.44 0.82
N GLY A 93 5.04 -3.63 -0.21
CA GLY A 93 3.85 -2.84 -0.47
C GLY A 93 3.74 -1.58 0.41
N THR A 94 3.12 -0.54 -0.12
CA THR A 94 3.04 0.78 0.55
C THR A 94 2.28 0.77 1.87
N LYS A 95 1.40 -0.23 2.11
CA LYS A 95 0.71 -0.41 3.39
C LYS A 95 1.65 -0.74 4.54
N GLU A 96 2.72 -1.50 4.26
CA GLU A 96 3.76 -1.82 5.25
C GLU A 96 4.52 -0.55 5.61
N PHE A 97 4.98 0.19 4.60
CA PHE A 97 5.66 1.46 4.78
C PHE A 97 4.84 2.49 5.58
N VAL A 98 3.59 2.76 5.20
CA VAL A 98 2.72 3.69 5.94
C VAL A 98 2.58 3.29 7.42
N ALA A 99 2.56 1.99 7.70
CA ALA A 99 2.47 1.48 9.06
C ALA A 99 3.80 1.51 9.85
N SER A 100 4.94 1.41 9.16
CA SER A 100 6.27 1.37 9.77
C SER A 100 6.87 2.75 10.03
N VAL A 101 6.56 3.75 9.18
CA VAL A 101 7.17 5.09 9.21
C VAL A 101 7.28 5.72 10.61
N PRO A 102 6.25 5.69 11.49
CA PRO A 102 6.39 6.25 12.84
C PRO A 102 7.47 5.55 13.68
N ASN A 103 7.66 4.23 13.51
CA ASN A 103 8.76 3.50 14.13
C ASN A 103 10.10 3.87 13.51
N ASP A 104 10.17 3.87 12.17
CA ASP A 104 11.43 4.08 11.43
C ASP A 104 12.01 5.48 11.71
N LEU A 105 11.14 6.48 11.86
CA LEU A 105 11.49 7.85 12.21
C LEU A 105 11.62 8.09 13.72
N ARG A 106 11.40 7.08 14.56
CA ARG A 106 11.46 7.15 16.03
C ARG A 106 10.54 8.24 16.61
N LEU A 107 9.31 8.33 16.11
CA LEU A 107 8.32 9.35 16.48
C LEU A 107 7.38 8.89 17.61
N LYS A 108 7.64 7.73 18.23
CA LYS A 108 6.79 7.17 19.29
C LYS A 108 7.17 7.69 20.68
N SER A 109 7.20 9.01 20.83
CA SER A 109 7.38 9.67 22.11
C SER A 109 6.25 10.69 22.32
N PRO A 110 5.85 10.99 23.57
CA PRO A 110 4.73 11.90 23.83
C PRO A 110 4.88 13.28 23.19
N GLU A 111 6.11 13.73 22.97
CA GLU A 111 6.42 15.00 22.32
C GLU A 111 6.42 14.95 20.78
N LYS A 112 6.20 13.78 20.17
CA LYS A 112 6.21 13.55 18.70
C LYS A 112 5.06 12.68 18.20
N ASP A 113 3.97 12.61 18.96
CA ASP A 113 2.84 11.70 18.68
C ASP A 113 1.79 12.27 17.70
N THR A 114 1.88 13.55 17.36
CA THR A 114 0.91 14.24 16.51
C THR A 114 1.22 14.03 15.02
N VAL A 115 0.26 13.44 14.29
CA VAL A 115 0.34 13.19 12.84
C VAL A 115 -0.74 14.00 12.12
N LEU A 116 -0.34 14.83 11.15
CA LEU A 116 -1.26 15.56 10.29
C LEU A 116 -1.61 14.74 9.04
N TYR A 117 -2.90 14.67 8.71
CA TYR A 117 -3.40 14.02 7.50
C TYR A 117 -4.66 14.75 6.99
N PRO A 118 -4.99 14.66 5.69
CA PRO A 118 -6.19 15.30 5.16
C PRO A 118 -7.48 14.74 5.77
N ALA A 119 -8.54 15.55 5.88
CA ALA A 119 -9.82 15.10 6.45
C ALA A 119 -10.41 13.87 5.72
N LEU A 120 -10.16 13.77 4.41
CA LEU A 120 -10.45 12.62 3.57
C LEU A 120 -9.16 11.86 3.27
N VAL A 121 -9.05 10.63 3.78
CA VAL A 121 -7.81 9.86 3.71
C VAL A 121 -8.10 8.36 3.69
N ILE A 122 -7.17 7.56 3.17
CA ILE A 122 -7.23 6.10 3.31
C ILE A 122 -7.32 5.73 4.80
N ARG A 123 -8.16 4.74 5.13
CA ARG A 123 -8.41 4.32 6.52
C ARG A 123 -7.11 4.09 7.31
N ARG A 124 -6.06 3.56 6.67
CA ARG A 124 -4.79 3.21 7.32
C ARG A 124 -3.96 4.42 7.80
N MET A 125 -4.31 5.63 7.35
CA MET A 125 -3.72 6.89 7.85
C MET A 125 -4.50 7.50 9.02
N ARG A 126 -5.71 6.99 9.33
CA ARG A 126 -6.43 7.36 10.57
C ARG A 126 -5.83 6.58 11.74
N TRP A 127 -4.63 7.00 12.13
CA TRP A 127 -4.04 6.65 13.41
C TRP A 127 -4.89 7.32 14.49
N VAL A 128 -5.48 6.49 15.36
CA VAL A 128 -6.24 6.83 16.58
C VAL A 128 -6.65 8.30 16.71
N GLN A 129 -7.89 8.62 16.35
CA GLN A 129 -8.52 9.83 16.90
C GLN A 129 -8.73 9.56 18.40
N ASN A 130 -8.08 10.35 19.25
CA ASN A 130 -8.38 10.41 20.68
C ASN A 130 -9.84 10.81 20.93
#